data_AF-A0A955AVT4-F1
#
_entry.id   AF-A0A955AVT4-F1
#
_cell.length_a   1.000
_cell.length_b   1.000
_cell.length_c   1.000
_cell.angle_alpha   90.00
_cell.angle_beta   90.00
_cell.angle_gamma   90.00
#
_symmetry.space_group_name_H-M   'P 1'
#
loop_
_entity.id
_entity.type
_entity.pdbx_description
1 polymer ?
#
loop_
_entity_poly.entity_id
_entity_poly.type
_entity_poly.pdbx_seq_one_letter_code
_entity_poly.pdbx_strand_id
1 'polypeptide(L)'
;MARSGGGKPEKNGKQPAEKATAEPAKPEETAAEPKLSPVEGIKTESNFLAGTIADELVDENDFFGKESIQLLKHHGTYQQDNRDVRGKGAGGKSDRSYMFMVRTKIPGGKLTSDQLLSELDLGDEVGNDTLRITTRQGLQLHGVVKSDLHATIRRINEIQLSTLGACGDVNRNVMCCPAPYRSRVYQQIQEMADTIAAHLAPRTPAYHEIWLRDLATNEDEKVAGGLNPGDVIEPIYGTHYLPRKFKIGIALPHDNCIDLYTHDLGLLAIHENDTINGYNVVVGGGMGVTPSAEKTFPALAKKLAFVTPEQALDVVTAVVKVQRDFGYRDDRKRARLKYLIHDWGIERFKAKVEEYYGSALPDPSPIDVHGFNDHMGWDEQGGGRVFYGLNVENGRIADTETMKLKTAIREICRTFQPGIRLTSHQSILFTDLEPEVKGDFEAILRKHGVKLTEEISTVRRWSMACVAWPTCGLSITEAERALPSLMDEMEAELAKLGLSKEKFTVRMTGCPNG
;
A
#
# COMPACT_ATOMS: atom_id res chain seq x y z
N MET A 1 44.96 -85.41 -36.15
CA MET A 1 46.14 -86.06 -35.55
C MET A 1 45.95 -86.11 -34.04
N ALA A 2 46.49 -87.14 -33.42
CA ALA A 2 46.10 -87.70 -32.13
C ALA A 2 46.68 -86.99 -30.88
N ARG A 3 46.10 -87.37 -29.71
CA ARG A 3 46.64 -87.34 -28.32
C ARG A 3 46.74 -85.95 -27.68
N SER A 4 46.59 -85.71 -26.38
CA SER A 4 46.38 -86.43 -25.10
C SER A 4 46.38 -85.29 -24.04
N GLY A 5 45.60 -85.21 -22.96
CA GLY A 5 45.46 -86.12 -21.83
C GLY A 5 46.01 -85.48 -20.52
N GLY A 6 45.19 -85.44 -19.46
CA GLY A 6 45.57 -85.19 -18.04
C GLY A 6 45.32 -83.76 -17.52
N GLY A 7 44.73 -83.47 -16.35
CA GLY A 7 44.22 -84.27 -15.22
C GLY A 7 43.52 -83.33 -14.19
N LYS A 8 42.62 -83.93 -13.38
CA LYS A 8 41.70 -83.43 -12.31
C LYS A 8 42.35 -82.65 -11.13
N PRO A 9 41.63 -82.10 -10.09
CA PRO A 9 40.19 -82.25 -9.74
C PRO A 9 39.41 -80.97 -9.31
N GLU A 10 38.08 -81.15 -9.23
CA GLU A 10 37.08 -80.30 -8.56
C GLU A 10 37.37 -80.03 -7.08
N LYS A 11 37.00 -78.82 -6.61
CA LYS A 11 36.62 -78.59 -5.21
C LYS A 11 35.30 -77.82 -5.14
N ASN A 12 34.35 -78.51 -4.50
CA ASN A 12 33.04 -78.15 -4.00
C ASN A 12 32.78 -76.67 -3.66
N GLY A 13 31.56 -76.25 -4.02
CA GLY A 13 31.01 -74.94 -3.72
C GLY A 13 30.62 -74.74 -2.26
N LYS A 14 30.37 -73.46 -1.95
CA LYS A 14 29.54 -72.94 -0.84
C LYS A 14 29.07 -71.55 -1.25
N GLN A 15 27.76 -71.38 -1.39
CA GLN A 15 27.12 -70.06 -1.44
C GLN A 15 27.36 -69.33 -0.11
N PRO A 16 27.64 -68.02 -0.11
CA PRO A 16 27.40 -67.18 1.05
C PRO A 16 25.98 -66.62 1.00
N ALA A 17 25.24 -66.87 2.08
CA ALA A 17 23.95 -66.27 2.36
C ALA A 17 24.08 -64.76 2.59
N GLU A 18 23.29 -63.95 1.89
CA GLU A 18 23.08 -62.54 2.22
C GLU A 18 22.32 -62.43 3.54
N LYS A 19 23.01 -61.97 4.59
CA LYS A 19 22.37 -61.44 5.80
C LYS A 19 22.10 -59.96 5.56
N ALA A 20 20.86 -59.61 5.23
CA ALA A 20 20.36 -58.26 5.36
C ALA A 20 20.41 -57.86 6.84
N THR A 21 21.31 -56.92 7.18
CA THR A 21 21.30 -56.23 8.48
C THR A 21 20.49 -54.96 8.27
N ALA A 22 19.32 -54.90 8.89
CA ALA A 22 18.52 -53.69 8.92
C ALA A 22 19.24 -52.65 9.80
N GLU A 23 19.65 -51.53 9.21
CA GLU A 23 20.04 -50.34 9.97
C GLU A 23 18.82 -49.84 10.76
N PRO A 24 18.99 -49.44 12.04
CA PRO A 24 17.90 -48.86 12.80
C PRO A 24 17.52 -47.50 12.19
N ALA A 25 16.22 -47.31 11.96
CA ALA A 25 15.66 -46.05 11.51
C ALA A 25 16.14 -44.92 12.42
N LYS A 26 16.67 -43.84 11.81
CA LYS A 26 16.95 -42.60 12.52
C LYS A 26 15.64 -42.11 13.18
N PRO A 27 15.67 -41.68 14.45
CA PRO A 27 14.50 -41.09 15.08
C PRO A 27 14.06 -39.87 14.26
N GLU A 28 12.75 -39.77 14.00
CA GLU A 28 12.13 -38.58 13.43
C GLU A 28 12.60 -37.35 14.22
N GLU A 29 13.34 -36.46 13.56
CA GLU A 29 13.60 -35.13 14.09
C GLU A 29 12.23 -34.47 14.31
N THR A 30 11.87 -34.31 15.58
CA THR A 30 10.80 -33.40 15.98
C THR A 30 11.09 -32.05 15.32
N ALA A 31 10.25 -31.65 14.36
CA ALA A 31 10.42 -30.40 13.62
C ALA A 31 10.61 -29.26 14.63
N ALA A 32 11.81 -28.67 14.65
CA ALA A 32 12.09 -27.53 15.51
C ALA A 32 11.06 -26.42 15.22
N GLU A 33 10.57 -25.76 16.27
CA GLU A 33 9.62 -24.67 16.09
C GLU A 33 10.16 -23.65 15.07
N PRO A 34 9.33 -23.21 14.11
CA PRO A 34 9.79 -22.34 13.04
C PRO A 34 10.28 -21.02 13.63
N LYS A 35 11.52 -20.65 13.31
CA LYS A 35 12.13 -19.38 13.74
C LYS A 35 11.26 -18.20 13.27
N LEU A 36 10.77 -17.38 14.21
CA LEU A 36 9.98 -16.18 13.89
C LEU A 36 10.82 -14.91 13.92
N SER A 37 10.41 -13.90 13.15
CA SER A 37 11.00 -12.57 13.24
C SER A 37 10.61 -11.88 14.55
N PRO A 38 11.43 -10.96 15.10
CA PRO A 38 11.11 -10.26 16.35
C PRO A 38 9.78 -9.51 16.34
N VAL A 39 9.31 -9.07 15.15
CA VAL A 39 8.02 -8.36 15.01
C VAL A 39 6.84 -9.27 15.29
N GLU A 40 6.98 -10.59 15.10
CA GLU A 40 5.92 -11.54 15.43
C GLU A 40 5.70 -11.62 16.94
N GLY A 41 6.78 -11.69 17.74
CA GLY A 41 6.68 -11.65 19.21
C GLY A 41 6.01 -10.36 19.71
N ILE A 42 6.43 -9.20 19.18
CA ILE A 42 5.81 -7.91 19.51
C ILE A 42 4.30 -7.91 19.23
N LYS A 43 3.85 -8.47 18.10
CA LYS A 43 2.41 -8.56 17.79
C LYS A 43 1.68 -9.47 18.77
N THR A 44 2.26 -10.62 19.11
CA THR A 44 1.67 -11.58 20.04
C THR A 44 1.48 -11.01 21.44
N GLU A 45 2.48 -10.27 21.93
CA GLU A 45 2.48 -9.70 23.28
C GLU A 45 1.69 -8.38 23.38
N SER A 46 1.34 -7.76 22.24
CA SER A 46 0.74 -6.43 22.20
C SER A 46 -0.73 -6.32 22.64
N ASN A 47 -1.40 -7.42 22.98
CA ASN A 47 -2.85 -7.41 23.21
C ASN A 47 -3.60 -6.75 22.02
N PHE A 48 -3.50 -7.36 20.84
CA PHE A 48 -4.12 -6.86 19.61
C PHE A 48 -3.73 -5.42 19.25
N LEU A 49 -2.43 -5.13 19.28
CA LEU A 49 -1.79 -3.86 18.87
C LEU A 49 -1.81 -2.74 19.91
N ALA A 50 -2.40 -2.93 21.09
CA ALA A 50 -2.35 -1.91 22.15
C ALA A 50 -0.91 -1.64 22.63
N GLY A 51 -0.23 -2.70 23.09
CA GLY A 51 1.09 -2.64 23.70
C GLY A 51 1.14 -1.60 24.81
N THR A 52 2.22 -0.83 24.85
CA THR A 52 2.45 0.29 25.78
C THR A 52 2.21 1.66 25.13
N ILE A 53 1.51 1.73 23.99
CA ILE A 53 1.33 2.99 23.25
C ILE A 53 0.63 4.05 24.12
N ALA A 54 -0.43 3.67 24.84
CA ALA A 54 -1.19 4.59 25.68
C ALA A 54 -0.32 5.15 26.83
N ASP A 55 0.46 4.29 27.49
CA ASP A 55 1.37 4.69 28.57
C ASP A 55 2.47 5.63 28.05
N GLU A 56 3.04 5.31 26.88
CA GLU A 56 4.09 6.11 26.27
C GLU A 56 3.55 7.45 25.75
N LEU A 57 2.29 7.56 25.31
CA LEU A 57 1.71 8.82 24.84
C LEU A 57 1.74 9.94 25.88
N VAL A 58 1.67 9.60 27.17
CA VAL A 58 1.61 10.55 28.29
C VAL A 58 2.93 10.67 29.07
N ASP A 59 3.99 9.98 28.63
CA ASP A 59 5.30 10.10 29.25
C ASP A 59 6.04 11.39 28.83
N GLU A 60 7.21 11.65 29.44
CA GLU A 60 8.01 12.86 29.17
C GLU A 60 8.90 12.75 27.92
N ASN A 61 8.95 11.60 27.24
CA ASN A 61 9.79 11.41 26.06
C ASN A 61 9.11 12.00 24.82
N ASP A 62 9.88 12.52 23.87
CA ASP A 62 9.41 12.96 22.55
C ASP A 62 9.36 11.82 21.51
N PHE A 63 9.66 10.58 21.93
CA PHE A 63 9.69 9.38 21.11
C PHE A 63 8.96 8.20 21.77
N PHE A 64 8.73 7.14 20.98
CA PHE A 64 8.27 5.83 21.43
C PHE A 64 9.40 4.80 21.38
N GLY A 65 9.30 3.80 22.27
CA GLY A 65 10.15 2.64 22.37
C GLY A 65 10.09 1.73 21.15
N LYS A 66 11.06 0.80 21.06
CA LYS A 66 11.28 -0.05 19.88
C LYS A 66 10.09 -0.94 19.51
N GLU A 67 9.29 -1.34 20.49
CA GLU A 67 8.12 -2.21 20.30
C GLU A 67 6.92 -1.38 19.83
N SER A 68 6.63 -0.29 20.53
CA SER A 68 5.59 0.68 20.17
C SER A 68 5.77 1.24 18.77
N ILE A 69 6.99 1.56 18.31
CA ILE A 69 7.18 1.99 16.91
C ILE A 69 6.81 0.91 15.86
N GLN A 70 6.76 -0.37 16.21
CA GLN A 70 6.23 -1.40 15.31
C GLN A 70 4.71 -1.45 15.33
N LEU A 71 4.11 -1.27 16.51
CA LEU A 71 2.66 -1.29 16.72
C LEU A 71 1.97 -0.03 16.17
N LEU A 72 2.57 1.14 16.35
CA LEU A 72 2.14 2.43 15.80
C LEU A 72 1.87 2.38 14.28
N LYS A 73 2.63 1.55 13.56
CA LYS A 73 2.42 1.36 12.12
C LYS A 73 1.02 0.81 11.83
N HIS A 74 0.44 -0.01 12.68
CA HIS A 74 -0.92 -0.50 12.45
C HIS A 74 -1.97 0.59 12.69
N HIS A 75 -1.66 1.59 13.52
CA HIS A 75 -2.44 2.81 13.75
C HIS A 75 -2.14 3.92 12.72
N GLY A 76 -1.46 3.57 11.62
CA GLY A 76 -1.23 4.48 10.51
C GLY A 76 -0.14 5.51 10.72
N THR A 77 0.64 5.42 11.79
CA THR A 77 1.72 6.38 12.09
C THR A 77 3.12 5.76 12.08
N TYR A 78 4.11 6.56 11.71
CA TYR A 78 5.53 6.22 11.75
C TYR A 78 6.28 7.27 12.54
N GLN A 79 7.02 6.85 13.56
CA GLN A 79 8.09 7.67 14.11
C GLN A 79 9.19 7.86 13.07
N GLN A 80 9.55 9.11 12.86
CA GLN A 80 10.58 9.60 11.96
C GLN A 80 11.51 10.54 12.74
N ASP A 81 12.54 11.02 12.08
CA ASP A 81 13.34 12.14 12.57
C ASP A 81 13.76 13.02 11.39
N ASN A 82 14.04 14.30 11.67
CA ASN A 82 14.54 15.21 10.65
C ASN A 82 16.02 14.95 10.42
N ARG A 83 16.35 14.24 9.34
CA ARG A 83 17.73 13.88 9.02
C ARG A 83 18.60 15.05 8.56
N ASP A 84 18.02 16.18 8.15
CA ASP A 84 18.78 17.38 7.78
C ASP A 84 19.46 18.04 9.00
N VAL A 85 18.83 17.97 10.17
CA VAL A 85 19.32 18.60 11.41
C VAL A 85 19.92 17.59 12.39
N ARG A 86 20.12 16.34 11.95
CA ARG A 86 20.63 15.26 12.82
C ARG A 86 22.08 15.55 13.25
N GLY A 87 22.25 15.90 14.52
CA GLY A 87 23.55 16.18 15.14
C GLY A 87 24.23 14.97 15.76
N LYS A 88 25.44 15.19 16.29
CA LYS A 88 26.11 14.26 17.20
C LYS A 88 25.76 14.66 18.64
N GLY A 89 24.95 13.85 19.31
CA GLY A 89 24.64 13.98 20.73
C GLY A 89 25.74 13.44 21.64
N ALA A 90 25.54 13.57 22.95
CA ALA A 90 26.48 13.12 23.98
C ALA A 90 26.78 11.61 23.85
N GLY A 91 28.06 11.23 24.00
CA GLY A 91 28.49 9.83 23.91
C GLY A 91 28.43 9.23 22.51
N GLY A 92 28.37 10.05 21.45
CA GLY A 92 28.36 9.57 20.06
C GLY A 92 27.01 9.06 19.56
N LYS A 93 25.94 9.21 20.36
CA LYS A 93 24.56 8.93 19.92
C LYS A 93 24.07 10.03 18.98
N SER A 94 23.24 9.69 17.99
CA SER A 94 22.61 10.72 17.15
C SER A 94 21.63 11.55 17.98
N ASP A 95 21.76 12.87 17.92
CA ASP A 95 20.73 13.78 18.43
C ASP A 95 19.62 13.87 17.38
N ARG A 96 18.42 13.41 17.74
CA ARG A 96 17.32 13.20 16.79
C ARG A 96 16.17 14.14 17.14
N SER A 97 15.81 15.00 16.20
CA SER A 97 14.54 15.71 16.23
C SER A 97 13.44 14.74 15.80
N TYR A 98 12.78 14.11 16.76
CA TYR A 98 11.70 13.15 16.49
C TYR A 98 10.45 13.85 15.98
N MET A 99 9.79 13.20 15.04
CA MET A 99 8.49 13.60 14.51
C MET A 99 7.73 12.36 14.07
N PHE A 100 6.47 12.53 13.68
CA PHE A 100 5.61 11.46 13.24
C PHE A 100 5.03 11.79 11.86
N MET A 101 5.00 10.77 11.00
CA MET A 101 4.15 10.80 9.81
C MET A 101 2.86 10.06 10.12
N VAL A 102 1.73 10.72 9.88
CA VAL A 102 0.39 10.13 10.00
C VAL A 102 -0.15 9.92 8.59
N ARG A 103 -0.67 8.72 8.32
CA ARG A 103 -1.22 8.36 7.01
C ARG A 103 -2.69 8.03 7.11
N THR A 104 -3.48 8.66 6.25
CA THR A 104 -4.90 8.41 6.13
C THR A 104 -5.19 7.31 5.11
N LYS A 105 -6.13 6.42 5.43
CA LYS A 105 -6.65 5.35 4.56
C LYS A 105 -7.94 5.86 3.89
N ILE A 106 -7.90 5.98 2.58
CA ILE A 106 -8.96 6.60 1.76
C ILE A 106 -9.25 5.66 0.57
N PRO A 107 -10.15 4.67 0.72
CA PRO A 107 -10.41 3.68 -0.33
C PRO A 107 -10.81 4.33 -1.65
N GLY A 108 -10.15 3.93 -2.75
CA GLY A 108 -10.32 4.54 -4.07
C GLY A 108 -9.93 6.03 -4.16
N GLY A 109 -9.30 6.59 -3.13
CA GLY A 109 -8.95 8.01 -3.06
C GLY A 109 -10.14 8.96 -2.99
N LYS A 110 -11.32 8.50 -2.59
CA LYS A 110 -12.55 9.30 -2.49
C LYS A 110 -12.60 10.13 -1.21
N LEU A 111 -12.71 11.45 -1.32
CA LEU A 111 -12.96 12.34 -0.19
C LEU A 111 -13.82 13.54 -0.59
N THR A 112 -14.38 14.23 0.40
CA THR A 112 -15.10 15.50 0.21
C THR A 112 -14.14 16.70 0.26
N SER A 113 -14.60 17.86 -0.23
CA SER A 113 -13.85 19.12 -0.06
C SER A 113 -13.60 19.46 1.42
N ASP A 114 -14.57 19.24 2.30
CA ASP A 114 -14.42 19.51 3.74
C ASP A 114 -13.38 18.60 4.40
N GLN A 115 -13.33 17.32 4.00
CA GLN A 115 -12.31 16.39 4.43
C GLN A 115 -10.91 16.83 3.98
N LEU A 116 -10.77 17.26 2.72
CA LEU A 116 -9.48 17.79 2.24
C LEU A 116 -9.07 19.06 2.99
N LEU A 117 -10.00 20.00 3.19
CA LEU A 117 -9.74 21.24 3.92
C LEU A 117 -9.29 20.96 5.35
N SER A 118 -9.91 19.99 6.02
CA SER A 118 -9.55 19.59 7.39
C SER A 118 -8.17 18.92 7.47
N GLU A 119 -7.79 18.11 6.48
CA GLU A 119 -6.44 17.55 6.36
C GLU A 119 -5.38 18.64 6.09
N LEU A 120 -5.74 19.68 5.31
CA LEU A 120 -4.86 20.84 5.12
C LEU A 120 -4.73 21.67 6.42
N ASP A 121 -5.81 21.83 7.19
CA ASP A 121 -5.78 22.51 8.49
C ASP A 121 -4.89 21.77 9.48
N LEU A 122 -4.97 20.44 9.56
CA LEU A 122 -4.05 19.61 10.33
C LEU A 122 -2.59 19.81 9.91
N GLY A 123 -2.33 19.94 8.61
CA GLY A 123 -1.00 20.27 8.09
C GLY A 123 -0.44 21.58 8.63
N ASP A 124 -1.29 22.60 8.73
CA ASP A 124 -0.95 23.96 9.19
C ASP A 124 -0.83 24.06 10.73
N GLU A 125 -1.65 23.32 11.45
CA GLU A 125 -1.76 23.45 12.92
C GLU A 125 -0.75 22.57 13.67
N VAL A 126 -0.55 21.34 13.21
CA VAL A 126 0.24 20.31 13.94
C VAL A 126 1.28 19.62 13.05
N GLY A 127 1.23 19.82 11.74
CA GLY A 127 2.15 19.24 10.77
C GLY A 127 3.34 20.16 10.45
N ASN A 128 3.82 20.03 9.22
CA ASN A 128 4.91 20.84 8.67
C ASN A 128 4.44 21.78 7.55
N ASP A 129 3.21 22.29 7.64
CA ASP A 129 2.54 23.17 6.66
C ASP A 129 2.30 22.54 5.28
N THR A 130 2.45 21.21 5.15
CA THR A 130 2.27 20.51 3.87
C THR A 130 1.42 19.26 4.01
N LEU A 131 0.81 18.87 2.89
CA LEU A 131 0.10 17.61 2.75
C LEU A 131 0.68 16.83 1.57
N ARG A 132 0.72 15.50 1.67
CA ARG A 132 1.33 14.64 0.65
C ARG A 132 0.35 13.60 0.11
N ILE A 133 -0.10 13.76 -1.14
CA ILE A 133 -0.86 12.77 -1.89
C ILE A 133 0.06 11.60 -2.24
N THR A 134 -0.33 10.36 -1.96
CA THR A 134 0.55 9.19 -2.12
C THR A 134 0.28 8.41 -3.40
N THR A 135 1.23 7.54 -3.80
CA THR A 135 1.01 6.56 -4.90
C THR A 135 -0.07 5.53 -4.63
N ARG A 136 -0.67 5.55 -3.43
CA ARG A 136 -1.74 4.66 -3.03
C ARG A 136 -3.05 5.37 -2.73
N GLN A 137 -3.27 6.54 -3.35
CA GLN A 137 -4.52 7.31 -3.21
C GLN A 137 -4.87 7.67 -1.76
N GLY A 138 -3.88 7.77 -0.89
CA GLY A 138 -4.03 8.26 0.49
C GLY A 138 -3.24 9.56 0.70
N LEU A 139 -3.35 10.11 1.91
CA LEU A 139 -2.65 11.33 2.34
C LEU A 139 -1.59 11.01 3.40
N GLN A 140 -0.53 11.81 3.46
CA GLN A 140 0.43 11.82 4.56
C GLN A 140 0.61 13.23 5.11
N LEU A 141 0.44 13.34 6.42
CA LEU A 141 0.88 14.47 7.23
C LEU A 141 2.26 14.15 7.79
N HIS A 142 3.20 15.08 7.70
CA HIS A 142 4.54 14.95 8.26
C HIS A 142 4.77 16.05 9.29
N GLY A 143 5.71 15.82 10.20
CA GLY A 143 6.13 16.84 11.18
C GLY A 143 5.33 16.85 12.48
N VAL A 144 4.33 15.98 12.61
CA VAL A 144 3.52 15.88 13.84
C VAL A 144 4.41 15.51 15.01
N VAL A 145 4.39 16.27 16.09
CA VAL A 145 5.13 15.94 17.32
C VAL A 145 4.33 14.95 18.18
N LYS A 146 5.00 14.25 19.10
CA LYS A 146 4.33 13.20 19.90
C LYS A 146 3.15 13.73 20.71
N SER A 147 3.29 14.92 21.31
CA SER A 147 2.22 15.57 22.09
C SER A 147 0.94 15.82 21.30
N ASP A 148 1.06 16.03 19.99
CA ASP A 148 -0.07 16.35 19.11
C ASP A 148 -0.62 15.10 18.40
N LEU A 149 0.06 13.96 18.51
CA LEU A 149 -0.27 12.74 17.77
C LEU A 149 -1.67 12.23 18.10
N HIS A 150 -2.06 12.28 19.38
CA HIS A 150 -3.40 11.87 19.82
C HIS A 150 -4.49 12.77 19.22
N ALA A 151 -4.37 14.08 19.39
CA ALA A 151 -5.32 15.05 18.85
C ALA A 151 -5.42 14.97 17.32
N THR A 152 -4.28 14.74 16.64
CA THR A 152 -4.22 14.57 15.19
C THR A 152 -5.06 13.38 14.74
N ILE A 153 -4.85 12.19 15.32
CA ILE A 153 -5.56 10.97 14.91
C ILE A 153 -7.06 11.06 15.27
N ARG A 154 -7.39 11.67 16.43
CA ARG A 154 -8.78 11.93 16.83
C ARG A 154 -9.50 12.83 15.82
N ARG A 155 -8.92 13.97 15.44
CA ARG A 155 -9.52 14.89 14.46
C ARG A 155 -9.70 14.26 13.07
N ILE A 156 -8.75 13.43 12.63
CA ILE A 156 -8.91 12.64 11.39
C ILE A 156 -10.15 11.73 11.48
N ASN A 157 -10.42 11.16 12.65
CA ASN A 157 -11.62 10.34 12.85
C ASN A 157 -12.92 11.15 12.89
N GLU A 158 -12.91 12.32 13.52
CA GLU A 158 -14.07 13.23 13.59
C GLU A 158 -14.57 13.63 12.20
N ILE A 159 -13.66 13.83 11.24
CA ILE A 159 -13.98 14.11 9.83
C ILE A 159 -14.31 12.85 8.99
N GLN A 160 -14.60 11.73 9.65
CA GLN A 160 -14.99 10.46 9.04
C GLN A 160 -13.91 9.83 8.17
N LEU A 161 -12.63 10.09 8.48
CA LEU A 161 -11.48 9.39 7.91
C LEU A 161 -10.85 8.47 8.96
N SER A 162 -9.88 7.64 8.55
CA SER A 162 -9.19 6.73 9.47
C SER A 162 -7.74 6.53 9.09
N THR A 163 -6.88 6.34 10.09
CA THR A 163 -5.48 5.95 9.89
C THR A 163 -5.27 4.45 10.13
N LEU A 164 -6.27 3.74 10.66
CA LEU A 164 -6.21 2.32 10.99
C LEU A 164 -5.88 1.46 9.75
N GLY A 165 -4.79 0.72 9.83
CA GLY A 165 -4.30 -0.13 8.74
C GLY A 165 -3.73 0.62 7.53
N ALA A 166 -3.57 1.95 7.59
CA ALA A 166 -2.86 2.68 6.54
C ALA A 166 -1.39 2.21 6.40
N CYS A 167 -0.83 1.72 7.51
CA CYS A 167 0.51 1.16 7.61
C CYS A 167 0.48 -0.27 8.19
N GLY A 168 1.55 -0.75 8.84
CA GLY A 168 1.53 -2.07 9.52
C GLY A 168 1.56 -3.30 8.59
N ASP A 169 1.40 -4.48 9.21
CA ASP A 169 1.34 -5.80 8.60
C ASP A 169 -0.12 -6.26 8.42
N VAL A 170 -0.89 -5.44 7.70
CA VAL A 170 -2.32 -5.59 7.40
C VAL A 170 -2.60 -5.15 5.95
N ASN A 171 -3.86 -5.27 5.52
CA ASN A 171 -4.29 -4.69 4.25
C ASN A 171 -4.15 -3.17 4.27
N ARG A 172 -3.51 -2.62 3.24
CA ARG A 172 -3.29 -1.19 3.04
C ARG A 172 -4.50 -0.54 2.39
N ASN A 173 -4.37 0.72 1.99
CA ASN A 173 -5.38 1.38 1.18
C ASN A 173 -5.71 0.56 -0.08
N VAL A 174 -7.00 0.31 -0.28
CA VAL A 174 -7.53 -0.39 -1.45
C VAL A 174 -7.68 0.64 -2.55
N MET A 175 -7.03 0.40 -3.68
CA MET A 175 -7.06 1.32 -4.81
C MET A 175 -8.12 0.95 -5.83
N CYS A 176 -8.66 1.95 -6.51
CA CYS A 176 -9.41 1.77 -7.76
C CYS A 176 -9.17 2.97 -8.67
N CYS A 177 -9.60 2.89 -9.94
CA CYS A 177 -9.49 4.02 -10.85
C CYS A 177 -10.13 5.28 -10.21
N PRO A 178 -9.43 6.42 -10.17
CA PRO A 178 -9.94 7.64 -9.56
C PRO A 178 -10.94 8.38 -10.44
N ALA A 179 -11.06 8.03 -11.73
CA ALA A 179 -11.90 8.75 -12.67
C ALA A 179 -13.37 8.74 -12.22
N PRO A 180 -14.03 9.90 -12.15
CA PRO A 180 -15.37 10.01 -11.57
C PRO A 180 -16.49 9.78 -12.58
N TYR A 181 -16.23 9.11 -13.71
CA TYR A 181 -17.21 8.94 -14.79
C TYR A 181 -18.53 8.39 -14.24
N ARG A 182 -19.65 9.01 -14.64
CA ARG A 182 -21.01 8.60 -14.30
C ARG A 182 -21.41 7.36 -15.10
N SER A 183 -20.75 6.26 -14.76
CA SER A 183 -20.94 4.93 -15.30
C SER A 183 -21.12 3.96 -14.13
N ARG A 184 -21.97 2.96 -14.34
CA ARG A 184 -22.22 1.92 -13.34
C ARG A 184 -20.95 1.12 -13.03
N VAL A 185 -20.09 0.88 -14.02
CA VAL A 185 -18.79 0.20 -13.79
C VAL A 185 -17.90 0.98 -12.82
N TYR A 186 -17.75 2.30 -13.00
CA TYR A 186 -16.93 3.12 -12.11
C TYR A 186 -17.51 3.21 -10.69
N GLN A 187 -18.84 3.21 -10.57
CA GLN A 187 -19.50 3.09 -9.27
C GLN A 187 -19.22 1.73 -8.62
N GLN A 188 -19.38 0.63 -9.36
CA GLN A 188 -19.17 -0.73 -8.84
C GLN A 188 -17.73 -0.98 -8.37
N ILE A 189 -16.72 -0.47 -9.07
CA ILE A 189 -15.32 -0.63 -8.62
C ILE A 189 -15.03 0.17 -7.34
N GLN A 190 -15.65 1.35 -7.16
CA GLN A 190 -15.53 2.11 -5.93
C GLN A 190 -16.23 1.39 -4.77
N GLU A 191 -17.45 0.92 -4.99
CA GLU A 191 -18.22 0.17 -3.98
C GLU A 191 -17.48 -1.11 -3.55
N MET A 192 -16.86 -1.82 -4.49
CA MET A 192 -16.02 -2.98 -4.20
C MET A 192 -14.75 -2.58 -3.43
N ALA A 193 -14.11 -1.44 -3.76
CA ALA A 193 -12.95 -0.95 -3.01
C ALA A 193 -13.32 -0.61 -1.55
N ASP A 194 -14.45 0.06 -1.35
CA ASP A 194 -15.00 0.40 -0.03
C ASP A 194 -15.34 -0.87 0.75
N THR A 195 -16.02 -1.82 0.11
CA THR A 195 -16.41 -3.12 0.69
C THR A 195 -15.18 -3.91 1.15
N ILE A 196 -14.16 -4.05 0.30
CA ILE A 196 -12.91 -4.76 0.67
C ILE A 196 -12.18 -4.01 1.79
N ALA A 197 -12.11 -2.68 1.72
CA ALA A 197 -11.41 -1.88 2.71
C ALA A 197 -12.03 -1.97 4.10
N ALA A 198 -13.36 -2.01 4.18
CA ALA A 198 -14.14 -2.21 5.41
C ALA A 198 -14.07 -3.66 5.89
N HIS A 199 -14.24 -4.64 4.99
CA HIS A 199 -14.20 -6.07 5.34
C HIS A 199 -12.84 -6.48 5.95
N LEU A 200 -11.75 -5.96 5.39
CA LEU A 200 -10.38 -6.21 5.82
C LEU A 200 -9.84 -5.12 6.78
N ALA A 201 -10.70 -4.26 7.32
CA ALA A 201 -10.28 -3.38 8.41
C ALA A 201 -9.95 -4.22 9.66
N PRO A 202 -8.83 -3.93 10.35
CA PRO A 202 -8.58 -4.50 11.67
C PRO A 202 -9.79 -4.30 12.59
N ARG A 203 -10.14 -5.35 13.34
CA ARG A 203 -11.20 -5.35 14.36
C ARG A 203 -10.61 -5.39 15.75
N THR A 204 -9.55 -4.60 15.97
CA THR A 204 -8.92 -4.42 17.27
C THR A 204 -9.62 -3.31 18.06
N PRO A 205 -9.85 -3.47 19.37
CA PRO A 205 -10.33 -2.37 20.21
C PRO A 205 -9.26 -1.30 20.45
N ALA A 206 -7.97 -1.65 20.33
CA ALA A 206 -6.84 -0.79 20.68
C ALA A 206 -6.87 0.57 19.98
N TYR A 207 -7.34 0.63 18.73
CA TYR A 207 -7.39 1.91 18.00
C TYR A 207 -8.36 2.90 18.67
N HIS A 208 -9.54 2.44 19.07
CA HIS A 208 -10.52 3.29 19.73
C HIS A 208 -10.06 3.65 21.15
N GLU A 209 -9.59 2.65 21.91
CA GLU A 209 -9.11 2.83 23.28
C GLU A 209 -7.95 3.82 23.40
N ILE A 210 -7.04 3.83 22.41
CA ILE A 210 -5.86 4.70 22.42
C ILE A 210 -6.16 6.09 21.88
N TRP A 211 -6.92 6.22 20.78
CA TRP A 211 -6.97 7.47 20.01
C TRP A 211 -8.30 8.22 20.07
N LEU A 212 -9.38 7.52 20.41
CA LEU A 212 -10.75 8.08 20.40
C LEU A 212 -11.31 8.26 21.81
N ARG A 213 -10.60 7.76 22.83
CA ARG A 213 -10.91 8.01 24.22
C ARG A 213 -10.53 9.44 24.59
N ASP A 214 -11.38 10.09 25.37
CA ASP A 214 -11.03 11.38 25.93
C ASP A 214 -10.03 11.18 27.09
N LEU A 215 -8.79 11.64 26.92
CA LEU A 215 -7.74 11.50 27.93
C LEU A 215 -8.01 12.34 29.19
N ALA A 216 -8.84 13.38 29.12
CA ALA A 216 -9.15 14.25 30.25
C ALA A 216 -10.32 13.73 31.10
N THR A 217 -11.36 13.17 30.47
CA THR A 217 -12.54 12.63 31.18
C THR A 217 -12.48 11.13 31.40
N ASN A 218 -11.56 10.44 30.71
CA ASN A 218 -11.43 8.98 30.70
C ASN A 218 -12.70 8.26 30.21
N GLU A 219 -13.59 8.96 29.50
CA GLU A 219 -14.83 8.44 28.95
C GLU A 219 -14.64 7.92 27.52
N ASP A 220 -15.27 6.78 27.22
CA ASP A 220 -15.37 6.25 25.87
C ASP A 220 -16.46 7.02 25.12
N GLU A 221 -16.10 7.76 24.07
CA GLU A 221 -17.09 8.15 23.09
C GLU A 221 -17.59 6.87 22.40
N LYS A 222 -18.84 6.49 22.68
CA LYS A 222 -19.48 5.34 22.01
C LYS A 222 -19.64 5.66 20.52
N VAL A 223 -18.64 5.29 19.73
CA VAL A 223 -18.72 5.36 18.27
C VAL A 223 -19.40 4.08 17.74
N ALA A 224 -20.19 4.21 16.68
CA ALA A 224 -20.80 3.06 16.03
C ALA A 224 -19.72 2.11 15.49
N GLY A 225 -19.81 0.81 15.81
CA GLY A 225 -18.88 -0.21 15.33
C GLY A 225 -17.90 -0.79 16.37
N GLY A 226 -18.06 -0.47 17.66
CA GLY A 226 -17.34 -1.15 18.74
C GLY A 226 -17.67 -2.65 18.83
N LEU A 227 -16.72 -3.44 19.32
CA LEU A 227 -16.91 -4.88 19.58
C LEU A 227 -17.96 -5.09 20.69
N ASN A 228 -18.85 -6.06 20.51
CA ASN A 228 -19.78 -6.50 21.54
C ASN A 228 -19.11 -7.55 22.45
N PRO A 229 -19.57 -7.70 23.71
CA PRO A 229 -19.13 -8.77 24.58
C PRO A 229 -19.30 -10.15 23.91
N GLY A 230 -18.19 -10.87 23.70
CA GLY A 230 -18.17 -12.19 23.07
C GLY A 230 -17.75 -12.21 21.59
N ASP A 231 -17.53 -11.04 20.96
CA ASP A 231 -17.00 -10.98 19.60
C ASP A 231 -15.57 -11.53 19.52
N VAL A 232 -15.28 -12.28 18.45
CA VAL A 232 -13.91 -12.73 18.17
C VAL A 232 -13.10 -11.54 17.69
N ILE A 233 -12.08 -11.16 18.46
CA ILE A 233 -11.12 -10.12 18.09
C ILE A 233 -10.28 -10.62 16.91
N GLU A 234 -10.22 -9.82 15.85
CA GLU A 234 -9.49 -10.13 14.61
C GLU A 234 -9.85 -11.47 13.95
N PRO A 235 -11.09 -11.67 13.47
CA PRO A 235 -11.54 -12.95 12.91
C PRO A 235 -10.85 -13.32 11.58
N ILE A 236 -10.27 -12.35 10.89
CA ILE A 236 -9.51 -12.56 9.65
C ILE A 236 -8.01 -12.62 9.97
N TYR A 237 -7.50 -11.67 10.75
CA TYR A 237 -6.08 -11.50 10.97
C TYR A 237 -5.49 -12.39 12.06
N GLY A 238 -6.29 -12.75 13.07
CA GLY A 238 -5.82 -13.42 14.28
C GLY A 238 -4.76 -12.60 15.02
N THR A 239 -4.20 -13.19 16.07
CA THR A 239 -3.23 -12.53 16.96
C THR A 239 -1.99 -11.99 16.23
N HIS A 240 -1.54 -12.68 15.19
CA HIS A 240 -0.28 -12.35 14.49
C HIS A 240 -0.46 -11.43 13.28
N TYR A 241 -1.70 -11.05 12.93
CA TYR A 241 -1.99 -10.33 11.69
C TYR A 241 -1.33 -10.99 10.46
N LEU A 242 -1.03 -10.23 9.40
CA LEU A 242 -0.31 -10.78 8.25
C LEU A 242 1.20 -10.84 8.51
N PRO A 243 1.96 -11.64 7.73
CA PRO A 243 3.42 -11.64 7.79
C PRO A 243 4.03 -10.29 7.37
N ARG A 244 3.32 -9.55 6.51
CA ARG A 244 3.73 -8.24 6.00
C ARG A 244 2.53 -7.46 5.46
N LYS A 245 2.76 -6.19 5.10
CA LYS A 245 1.78 -5.37 4.35
C LYS A 245 1.16 -6.12 3.18
N PHE A 246 -0.14 -5.93 2.97
CA PHE A 246 -0.88 -6.49 1.85
C PHE A 246 -1.55 -5.37 1.06
N LYS A 247 -1.41 -5.38 -0.27
CA LYS A 247 -1.88 -4.31 -1.16
C LYS A 247 -2.94 -4.87 -2.09
N ILE A 248 -4.10 -4.22 -2.13
CA ILE A 248 -5.20 -4.55 -3.04
C ILE A 248 -5.48 -3.39 -3.99
N GLY A 249 -5.80 -3.71 -5.24
CA GLY A 249 -6.21 -2.76 -6.26
C GLY A 249 -7.28 -3.33 -7.18
N ILE A 250 -8.12 -2.47 -7.74
CA ILE A 250 -9.16 -2.80 -8.71
C ILE A 250 -8.92 -1.96 -9.94
N ALA A 251 -8.79 -2.57 -11.11
CA ALA A 251 -8.53 -1.85 -12.36
C ALA A 251 -9.48 -2.30 -13.46
N LEU A 252 -9.47 -1.55 -14.56
CA LEU A 252 -10.22 -1.86 -15.77
C LEU A 252 -9.27 -2.32 -16.88
N PRO A 253 -9.69 -3.20 -17.80
CA PRO A 253 -8.88 -3.61 -18.94
C PRO A 253 -8.35 -2.44 -19.77
N HIS A 254 -9.19 -1.43 -20.00
CA HIS A 254 -8.83 -0.24 -20.78
C HIS A 254 -8.08 0.82 -19.95
N ASP A 255 -7.90 0.61 -18.63
CA ASP A 255 -7.26 1.59 -17.77
C ASP A 255 -6.54 0.95 -16.55
N ASN A 256 -5.22 0.86 -16.66
CA ASN A 256 -4.31 0.41 -15.60
C ASN A 256 -3.68 1.59 -14.82
N CYS A 257 -4.40 2.71 -14.66
CA CYS A 257 -3.92 3.89 -13.92
C CYS A 257 -3.37 3.55 -12.51
N ILE A 258 -3.94 2.56 -11.83
CA ILE A 258 -3.52 2.14 -10.48
C ILE A 258 -2.32 1.18 -10.43
N ASP A 259 -1.74 0.80 -11.57
CA ASP A 259 -0.60 -0.13 -11.66
C ASP A 259 -0.90 -1.49 -10.99
N LEU A 260 -2.00 -2.14 -11.44
CA LEU A 260 -2.62 -3.33 -10.84
C LEU A 260 -1.60 -4.43 -10.54
N TYR A 261 -0.70 -4.70 -11.48
CA TYR A 261 0.28 -5.78 -11.40
C TYR A 261 1.33 -5.63 -10.28
N THR A 262 1.38 -4.48 -9.61
CA THR A 262 2.28 -4.24 -8.45
C THR A 262 1.67 -4.62 -7.10
N HIS A 263 0.40 -5.09 -7.09
CA HIS A 263 -0.36 -5.43 -5.90
C HIS A 263 -0.18 -6.88 -5.46
N ASP A 264 -0.35 -7.15 -4.15
CA ASP A 264 -0.39 -8.53 -3.67
C ASP A 264 -1.62 -9.26 -4.23
N LEU A 265 -2.76 -8.55 -4.32
CA LEU A 265 -3.96 -9.01 -5.01
C LEU A 265 -4.53 -7.87 -5.86
N GLY A 266 -4.91 -8.18 -7.09
CA GLY A 266 -5.62 -7.28 -7.99
C GLY A 266 -6.93 -7.90 -8.49
N LEU A 267 -7.96 -7.07 -8.65
CA LEU A 267 -9.19 -7.43 -9.34
C LEU A 267 -9.24 -6.65 -10.67
N LEU A 268 -9.07 -7.34 -11.80
CA LEU A 268 -9.26 -6.76 -13.13
C LEU A 268 -10.73 -6.94 -13.53
N ALA A 269 -11.51 -5.85 -13.48
CA ALA A 269 -12.95 -5.87 -13.69
C ALA A 269 -13.30 -6.09 -15.17
N ILE A 270 -13.86 -7.24 -15.49
CA ILE A 270 -14.33 -7.58 -16.83
C ILE A 270 -15.79 -7.16 -16.91
N HIS A 271 -16.09 -6.27 -17.84
CA HIS A 271 -17.40 -5.66 -17.96
C HIS A 271 -17.88 -5.61 -19.40
N GLU A 272 -19.20 -5.69 -19.57
CA GLU A 272 -19.91 -5.51 -20.84
C GLU A 272 -21.15 -4.66 -20.60
N ASN A 273 -21.52 -3.79 -21.54
CA ASN A 273 -22.71 -2.93 -21.43
C ASN A 273 -22.82 -2.19 -20.08
N ASP A 274 -21.71 -1.61 -19.62
CA ASP A 274 -21.62 -0.88 -18.35
C ASP A 274 -22.00 -1.72 -17.10
N THR A 275 -21.76 -3.03 -17.12
CA THR A 275 -21.93 -3.90 -15.95
C THR A 275 -20.74 -4.84 -15.81
N ILE A 276 -20.21 -4.97 -14.59
CA ILE A 276 -19.13 -5.92 -14.29
C ILE A 276 -19.70 -7.35 -14.27
N ASN A 277 -19.25 -8.19 -15.19
CA ASN A 277 -19.62 -9.60 -15.31
C ASN A 277 -18.76 -10.49 -14.40
N GLY A 278 -17.57 -10.02 -14.02
CA GLY A 278 -16.68 -10.69 -13.09
C GLY A 278 -15.30 -10.06 -13.06
N TYR A 279 -14.36 -10.72 -12.39
CA TYR A 279 -13.01 -10.25 -12.19
C TYR A 279 -12.00 -11.33 -12.55
N ASN A 280 -10.97 -10.94 -13.30
CA ASN A 280 -9.72 -11.69 -13.26
C ASN A 280 -8.99 -11.33 -11.97
N VAL A 281 -8.82 -12.31 -11.08
CA VAL A 281 -8.01 -12.17 -9.87
C VAL A 281 -6.55 -12.35 -10.24
N VAL A 282 -5.71 -11.36 -9.96
CA VAL A 282 -4.24 -11.46 -10.10
C VAL A 282 -3.58 -11.43 -8.73
N VAL A 283 -2.51 -12.20 -8.52
CA VAL A 283 -1.82 -12.29 -7.21
C VAL A 283 -0.31 -12.29 -7.30
N GLY A 284 0.36 -11.79 -6.26
CA GLY A 284 1.81 -11.93 -6.10
C GLY A 284 2.66 -10.82 -6.71
N GLY A 285 2.13 -9.60 -6.89
CA GLY A 285 2.90 -8.44 -7.31
C GLY A 285 3.67 -7.75 -6.16
N GLY A 286 4.72 -7.00 -6.51
CA GLY A 286 5.33 -6.04 -5.60
C GLY A 286 6.78 -5.66 -5.91
N MET A 287 7.11 -4.39 -5.66
CA MET A 287 8.36 -3.76 -6.12
C MET A 287 9.58 -4.00 -5.22
N GLY A 288 9.40 -4.12 -3.90
CA GLY A 288 10.52 -4.05 -2.96
C GLY A 288 11.63 -5.06 -3.20
N VAL A 289 12.86 -4.57 -3.26
CA VAL A 289 14.08 -5.34 -3.47
C VAL A 289 15.17 -4.86 -2.50
N THR A 290 16.08 -5.77 -2.15
CA THR A 290 17.34 -5.46 -1.48
C THR A 290 18.45 -5.85 -2.46
N PRO A 291 19.13 -4.89 -3.13
CA PRO A 291 20.07 -5.17 -4.21
C PRO A 291 21.18 -6.15 -3.83
N SER A 292 21.63 -6.11 -2.58
CA SER A 292 22.65 -7.02 -2.06
C SER A 292 22.12 -8.40 -1.65
N ALA A 293 20.84 -8.71 -1.87
CA ALA A 293 20.21 -9.97 -1.50
C ALA A 293 19.44 -10.55 -2.70
N GLU A 294 20.10 -11.44 -3.45
CA GLU A 294 19.57 -12.10 -4.66
C GLU A 294 18.20 -12.76 -4.45
N LYS A 295 17.94 -13.22 -3.22
CA LYS A 295 16.66 -13.79 -2.81
C LYS A 295 15.48 -12.80 -2.78
N THR A 296 15.71 -11.54 -3.15
CA THR A 296 14.69 -10.48 -3.22
C THR A 296 14.66 -9.86 -4.62
N PHE A 297 13.48 -9.69 -5.19
CA PHE A 297 13.30 -9.19 -6.57
C PHE A 297 11.91 -8.53 -6.71
N PRO A 298 11.72 -7.55 -7.61
CA PRO A 298 10.38 -7.10 -8.00
C PRO A 298 9.64 -8.23 -8.74
N ALA A 299 8.31 -8.26 -8.61
CA ALA A 299 7.48 -9.24 -9.32
C ALA A 299 6.18 -8.61 -9.81
N LEU A 300 5.72 -9.05 -10.98
CA LEU A 300 4.36 -8.78 -11.46
C LEU A 300 3.40 -9.83 -10.91
N ALA A 301 2.18 -9.40 -10.60
CA ALA A 301 1.10 -10.30 -10.23
C ALA A 301 0.77 -11.27 -11.39
N LYS A 302 0.34 -12.49 -11.05
CA LYS A 302 -0.03 -13.54 -12.00
C LYS A 302 -1.55 -13.78 -11.93
N LYS A 303 -2.21 -14.04 -13.06
CA LYS A 303 -3.63 -14.42 -13.08
C LYS A 303 -3.82 -15.72 -12.30
N LEU A 304 -4.80 -15.72 -11.40
CA LEU A 304 -5.15 -16.83 -10.52
C LEU A 304 -6.41 -17.54 -11.00
N ALA A 305 -7.48 -16.76 -11.20
CA ALA A 305 -8.82 -17.27 -11.51
C ALA A 305 -9.71 -16.16 -12.07
N PHE A 306 -10.81 -16.57 -12.71
CA PHE A 306 -11.95 -15.69 -12.98
C PHE A 306 -13.03 -15.93 -11.92
N VAL A 307 -13.61 -14.86 -11.37
CA VAL A 307 -14.64 -14.92 -10.31
C VAL A 307 -15.81 -13.99 -10.62
N THR A 308 -17.02 -14.36 -10.21
CA THR A 308 -18.18 -13.45 -10.33
C THR A 308 -18.10 -12.31 -9.29
N PRO A 309 -18.87 -11.22 -9.44
CA PRO A 309 -18.88 -10.14 -8.46
C PRO A 309 -19.24 -10.59 -7.04
N GLU A 310 -20.14 -11.55 -6.92
CA GLU A 310 -20.60 -12.10 -5.64
C GLU A 310 -19.52 -12.94 -4.95
N GLN A 311 -18.67 -13.62 -5.74
CA GLN A 311 -17.57 -14.45 -5.24
C GLN A 311 -16.33 -13.62 -4.84
N ALA A 312 -16.19 -12.41 -5.38
CA ALA A 312 -14.95 -11.64 -5.32
C ALA A 312 -14.46 -11.41 -3.87
N LEU A 313 -15.36 -11.03 -2.96
CA LEU A 313 -14.99 -10.74 -1.57
C LEU A 313 -14.53 -12.00 -0.80
N ASP A 314 -15.19 -13.13 -1.03
CA ASP A 314 -14.85 -14.39 -0.37
C ASP A 314 -13.51 -14.93 -0.90
N VAL A 315 -13.25 -14.81 -2.21
CA VAL A 315 -11.96 -15.17 -2.80
C VAL A 315 -10.84 -14.24 -2.33
N VAL A 316 -11.08 -12.93 -2.22
CA VAL A 316 -10.14 -11.99 -1.59
C VAL A 316 -9.79 -12.44 -0.18
N THR A 317 -10.80 -12.82 0.61
CA THR A 317 -10.63 -13.31 1.97
C THR A 317 -9.82 -14.61 2.02
N ALA A 318 -10.10 -15.55 1.11
CA ALA A 318 -9.34 -16.80 0.99
C ALA A 318 -7.87 -16.53 0.68
N VAL A 319 -7.55 -15.66 -0.30
CA VAL A 319 -6.15 -15.29 -0.62
C VAL A 319 -5.45 -14.64 0.58
N VAL A 320 -6.13 -13.74 1.30
CA VAL A 320 -5.57 -13.10 2.51
C VAL A 320 -5.29 -14.13 3.60
N LYS A 321 -6.19 -15.09 3.83
CA LYS A 321 -5.99 -16.17 4.81
C LYS A 321 -4.86 -17.12 4.40
N VAL A 322 -4.71 -17.45 3.11
CA VAL A 322 -3.56 -18.23 2.64
C VAL A 322 -2.26 -17.47 2.88
N GLN A 323 -2.19 -16.17 2.59
CA GLN A 323 -1.01 -15.37 2.91
C GLN A 323 -0.76 -15.28 4.43
N ARG A 324 -1.81 -15.21 5.25
CA ARG A 324 -1.72 -15.19 6.72
C ARG A 324 -1.08 -16.48 7.24
N ASP A 325 -1.51 -17.62 6.73
CA ASP A 325 -1.16 -18.94 7.28
C ASP A 325 0.13 -19.51 6.70
N PHE A 326 0.45 -19.20 5.43
CA PHE A 326 1.58 -19.79 4.70
C PHE A 326 2.66 -18.79 4.28
N GLY A 327 2.42 -17.47 4.43
CA GLY A 327 3.44 -16.47 4.14
C GLY A 327 4.58 -16.51 5.16
N TYR A 328 5.81 -16.30 4.69
CA TYR A 328 7.02 -16.41 5.51
C TYR A 328 7.09 -15.37 6.63
N ARG A 329 7.39 -15.80 7.86
CA ARG A 329 7.46 -14.96 9.08
C ARG A 329 8.85 -14.93 9.73
N ASP A 330 9.79 -15.71 9.22
CA ASP A 330 11.18 -15.82 9.69
C ASP A 330 12.04 -14.66 9.16
N ASP A 331 11.94 -14.36 7.86
CA ASP A 331 12.64 -13.27 7.18
C ASP A 331 11.65 -12.28 6.55
N ARG A 332 11.53 -11.11 7.18
CA ARG A 332 10.65 -10.02 6.72
C ARG A 332 10.97 -9.53 5.30
N LYS A 333 12.18 -9.76 4.78
CA LYS A 333 12.54 -9.44 3.39
C LYS A 333 11.86 -10.38 2.39
N ARG A 334 11.48 -11.59 2.81
CA ARG A 334 10.74 -12.58 2.02
C ARG A 334 9.27 -12.75 2.44
N ALA A 335 8.76 -11.96 3.37
CA ALA A 335 7.42 -12.11 3.94
C ALA A 335 6.24 -11.65 3.05
N ARG A 336 6.48 -11.11 1.84
CA ARG A 336 5.40 -10.67 0.93
C ARG A 336 4.89 -11.83 0.07
N LEU A 337 3.61 -11.77 -0.31
CA LEU A 337 2.95 -12.84 -1.07
C LEU A 337 3.69 -13.22 -2.35
N LYS A 338 4.34 -12.26 -3.03
CA LYS A 338 5.14 -12.53 -4.24
C LYS A 338 6.18 -13.65 -4.09
N TYR A 339 6.77 -13.82 -2.90
CA TYR A 339 7.76 -14.87 -2.66
C TYR A 339 7.11 -16.23 -2.48
N LEU A 340 5.97 -16.28 -1.78
CA LEU A 340 5.17 -17.51 -1.67
C LEU A 340 4.70 -17.97 -3.06
N ILE A 341 4.21 -17.06 -3.90
CA ILE A 341 3.82 -17.36 -5.29
C ILE A 341 5.02 -17.82 -6.13
N HIS A 342 6.18 -17.20 -5.96
CA HIS A 342 7.39 -17.60 -6.65
C HIS A 342 7.82 -19.03 -6.27
N ASP A 343 7.83 -19.34 -4.98
CA ASP A 343 8.33 -20.62 -4.47
C ASP A 343 7.33 -21.77 -4.64
N TRP A 344 6.03 -21.50 -4.54
CA TRP A 344 4.98 -22.53 -4.72
C TRP A 344 4.58 -22.74 -6.17
N GLY A 345 4.71 -21.72 -7.02
CA GLY A 345 4.03 -21.68 -8.30
C GLY A 345 2.54 -21.34 -8.17
N ILE A 346 1.95 -20.87 -9.27
CA ILE A 346 0.56 -20.38 -9.27
C ILE A 346 -0.47 -21.50 -9.06
N GLU A 347 -0.23 -22.69 -9.63
CA GLU A 347 -1.15 -23.84 -9.52
C GLU A 347 -1.31 -24.34 -8.08
N ARG A 348 -0.18 -24.55 -7.38
CA ARG A 348 -0.20 -24.96 -5.97
C ARG A 348 -0.88 -23.89 -5.10
N PHE A 349 -0.63 -22.61 -5.39
CA PHE A 349 -1.27 -21.53 -4.68
C PHE A 349 -2.78 -21.50 -4.93
N LYS A 350 -3.23 -21.65 -6.19
CA LYS A 350 -4.64 -21.75 -6.57
C LYS A 350 -5.34 -22.86 -5.80
N ALA A 351 -4.78 -24.07 -5.80
CA ALA A 351 -5.34 -25.20 -5.05
C ALA A 351 -5.51 -24.87 -3.55
N LYS A 352 -4.54 -24.18 -2.94
CA LYS A 352 -4.65 -23.76 -1.54
C LYS A 352 -5.72 -22.69 -1.33
N VAL A 353 -5.88 -21.75 -2.26
CA VAL A 353 -6.96 -20.75 -2.20
C VAL A 353 -8.33 -21.41 -2.33
N GLU A 354 -8.48 -22.39 -3.23
CA GLU A 354 -9.72 -23.17 -3.40
C GLU A 354 -10.10 -23.93 -2.13
N GLU A 355 -9.13 -24.48 -1.38
CA GLU A 355 -9.38 -25.08 -0.07
C GLU A 355 -9.96 -24.08 0.95
N TYR A 356 -9.45 -22.84 0.97
CA TYR A 356 -9.94 -21.79 1.89
C TYR A 356 -11.25 -21.17 1.43
N TYR A 357 -11.50 -21.13 0.13
CA TYR A 357 -12.74 -20.67 -0.47
C TYR A 357 -13.86 -21.71 -0.36
N GLY A 358 -13.52 -22.99 -0.44
CA GLY A 358 -14.44 -24.13 -0.30
C GLY A 358 -14.92 -24.73 -1.61
N SER A 359 -14.47 -24.23 -2.77
CA SER A 359 -14.77 -24.83 -4.08
C SER A 359 -13.68 -24.54 -5.10
N ALA A 360 -13.72 -25.26 -6.23
CA ALA A 360 -12.87 -24.97 -7.37
C ALA A 360 -13.16 -23.58 -7.95
N LEU A 361 -12.13 -22.93 -8.50
CA LEU A 361 -12.19 -21.62 -9.12
C LEU A 361 -11.96 -21.74 -10.63
N PRO A 362 -12.80 -21.08 -11.46
CA PRO A 362 -12.60 -21.07 -12.91
C PRO A 362 -11.23 -20.53 -13.32
N ASP A 363 -10.73 -21.00 -14.46
CA ASP A 363 -9.54 -20.43 -15.06
C ASP A 363 -9.76 -18.96 -15.43
N PRO A 364 -8.71 -18.12 -15.36
CA PRO A 364 -8.83 -16.71 -15.69
C PRO A 364 -9.24 -16.51 -17.15
N SER A 365 -10.04 -15.47 -17.38
CA SER A 365 -10.33 -14.99 -18.73
C SER A 365 -9.05 -14.53 -19.44
N PRO A 366 -8.95 -14.66 -20.78
CA PRO A 366 -7.79 -14.17 -21.53
C PRO A 366 -7.65 -12.64 -21.48
N ILE A 367 -8.73 -11.90 -21.14
CA ILE A 367 -8.73 -10.44 -21.08
C ILE A 367 -7.63 -9.92 -20.14
N ASP A 368 -6.96 -8.86 -20.58
CA ASP A 368 -5.87 -8.21 -19.88
C ASP A 368 -5.94 -6.69 -20.02
N VAL A 369 -5.09 -6.00 -19.26
CA VAL A 369 -4.86 -4.57 -19.40
C VAL A 369 -4.30 -4.27 -20.78
N HIS A 370 -4.88 -3.28 -21.44
CA HIS A 370 -4.49 -2.81 -22.77
C HIS A 370 -4.53 -1.28 -22.88
N GLY A 371 -4.85 -0.58 -21.79
CA GLY A 371 -4.84 0.88 -21.75
C GLY A 371 -4.43 1.44 -20.40
N PHE A 372 -4.22 2.75 -20.38
CA PHE A 372 -3.85 3.54 -19.22
C PHE A 372 -4.28 4.99 -19.48
N ASN A 373 -4.88 5.62 -18.48
CA ASN A 373 -5.16 7.05 -18.48
C ASN A 373 -4.64 7.68 -17.16
N ASP A 374 -4.00 8.85 -17.22
CA ASP A 374 -3.58 9.58 -16.01
C ASP A 374 -4.68 10.51 -15.46
N HIS A 375 -5.75 10.72 -16.22
CA HIS A 375 -6.94 11.51 -15.89
C HIS A 375 -6.67 12.99 -15.61
N MET A 376 -5.58 13.55 -16.16
CA MET A 376 -5.24 14.95 -15.90
C MET A 376 -5.78 15.89 -16.99
N GLY A 377 -6.20 17.08 -16.56
CA GLY A 377 -6.85 18.11 -17.37
C GLY A 377 -8.38 18.08 -17.25
N TRP A 378 -9.06 18.90 -18.06
CA TRP A 378 -10.52 18.86 -18.16
C TRP A 378 -11.00 17.62 -18.91
N ASP A 379 -12.01 16.95 -18.36
CA ASP A 379 -12.69 15.84 -19.03
C ASP A 379 -14.18 15.80 -18.65
N GLU A 380 -14.99 15.13 -19.48
CA GLU A 380 -16.41 14.94 -19.24
C GLU A 380 -16.61 13.83 -18.22
N GLN A 381 -17.32 14.14 -17.14
CA GLN A 381 -17.72 13.14 -16.16
C GLN A 381 -18.98 12.37 -16.60
N GLY A 382 -19.80 12.98 -17.47
CA GLY A 382 -21.11 12.48 -17.85
C GLY A 382 -22.25 13.13 -17.06
N GLY A 383 -23.48 13.01 -17.58
CA GLY A 383 -24.66 13.66 -16.98
C GLY A 383 -24.54 15.18 -16.85
N GLY A 384 -23.86 15.82 -17.81
CA GLY A 384 -23.65 17.28 -17.85
C GLY A 384 -22.53 17.80 -16.96
N ARG A 385 -21.84 16.94 -16.18
CA ARG A 385 -20.74 17.35 -15.31
C ARG A 385 -19.38 17.16 -15.97
N VAL A 386 -18.41 17.93 -15.49
CA VAL A 386 -16.99 17.82 -15.84
C VAL A 386 -16.16 17.57 -14.58
N PHE A 387 -14.94 17.10 -14.77
CA PHE A 387 -13.92 17.09 -13.72
C PHE A 387 -12.61 17.68 -14.24
N TYR A 388 -11.77 18.15 -13.32
CA TYR A 388 -10.42 18.62 -13.62
C TYR A 388 -9.39 17.82 -12.85
N GLY A 389 -8.47 17.17 -13.56
CA GLY A 389 -7.29 16.57 -12.95
C GLY A 389 -6.13 17.57 -12.89
N LEU A 390 -5.77 18.01 -11.69
CA LEU A 390 -4.61 18.85 -11.43
C LEU A 390 -3.39 17.98 -11.15
N ASN A 391 -2.39 18.07 -12.01
CA ASN A 391 -1.09 17.45 -11.75
C ASN A 391 -0.42 18.14 -10.56
N VAL A 392 -0.03 17.34 -9.56
CA VAL A 392 0.70 17.82 -8.38
C VAL A 392 2.08 17.18 -8.41
N GLU A 393 3.12 17.97 -8.65
CA GLU A 393 4.48 17.47 -8.71
C GLU A 393 4.85 16.77 -7.39
N ASN A 394 5.19 15.49 -7.49
CA ASN A 394 5.43 14.60 -6.36
C ASN A 394 4.29 14.52 -5.33
N GLY A 395 3.07 14.93 -5.66
CA GLY A 395 1.95 14.99 -4.72
C GLY A 395 2.15 15.88 -3.51
N ARG A 396 3.12 16.81 -3.53
CA ARG A 396 3.35 17.75 -2.43
C ARG A 396 2.42 18.96 -2.58
N ILE A 397 1.45 19.08 -1.68
CA ILE A 397 0.61 20.27 -1.54
C ILE A 397 1.28 21.19 -0.53
N ALA A 398 1.80 22.32 -1.02
CA ALA A 398 2.47 23.33 -0.21
C ALA A 398 2.35 24.69 -0.91
N ASP A 399 2.51 25.77 -0.13
CA ASP A 399 2.73 27.10 -0.68
C ASP A 399 4.23 27.40 -0.68
N THR A 400 4.75 27.82 -1.83
CA THR A 400 6.13 28.31 -1.99
C THR A 400 6.12 29.82 -2.23
N GLU A 401 7.28 30.43 -2.42
CA GLU A 401 7.37 31.85 -2.79
C GLU A 401 6.71 32.16 -4.15
N THR A 402 6.80 31.21 -5.09
CA THR A 402 6.38 31.40 -6.49
C THR A 402 5.07 30.70 -6.84
N MET A 403 4.60 29.75 -6.03
CA MET A 403 3.38 28.99 -6.28
C MET A 403 2.61 28.76 -4.98
N LYS A 404 1.36 29.24 -4.91
CA LYS A 404 0.48 29.10 -3.75
C LYS A 404 -0.53 27.95 -3.94
N LEU A 405 -0.03 26.73 -4.16
CA LEU A 405 -0.87 25.56 -4.48
C LEU A 405 -1.84 25.20 -3.36
N LYS A 406 -1.39 25.17 -2.11
CA LYS A 406 -2.26 24.87 -0.95
C LYS A 406 -3.38 25.91 -0.86
N THR A 407 -3.05 27.20 -1.00
CA THR A 407 -4.04 28.29 -1.02
C THR A 407 -5.03 28.16 -2.18
N ALA A 408 -4.57 27.84 -3.39
CA ALA A 408 -5.43 27.65 -4.56
C ALA A 408 -6.43 26.50 -4.36
N ILE A 409 -5.96 25.35 -3.84
CA ILE A 409 -6.82 24.21 -3.53
C ILE A 409 -7.87 24.59 -2.49
N ARG A 410 -7.49 25.33 -1.44
CA ARG A 410 -8.45 25.82 -0.43
C ARG A 410 -9.52 26.73 -1.05
N GLU A 411 -9.13 27.66 -1.92
CA GLU A 411 -10.06 28.56 -2.62
C GLU A 411 -11.02 27.78 -3.54
N ILE A 412 -10.52 26.81 -4.31
CA ILE A 412 -11.32 25.91 -5.14
C ILE A 412 -12.34 25.13 -4.29
N CYS A 413 -11.88 24.49 -3.21
CA CYS A 413 -12.75 23.69 -2.34
C CYS A 413 -13.84 24.53 -1.70
N ARG A 414 -13.53 25.76 -1.25
CA ARG A 414 -14.52 26.66 -0.63
C ARG A 414 -15.50 27.24 -1.65
N THR A 415 -15.04 27.49 -2.87
CA THR A 415 -15.84 28.16 -3.91
C THR A 415 -16.78 27.19 -4.62
N PHE A 416 -16.27 26.03 -5.05
CA PHE A 416 -17.03 25.10 -5.89
C PHE A 416 -17.48 23.84 -5.14
N GLN A 417 -16.93 23.56 -3.96
CA GLN A 417 -17.18 22.35 -3.17
C GLN A 417 -17.18 21.04 -4.00
N PRO A 418 -16.18 20.81 -4.88
CA PRO A 418 -16.13 19.61 -5.69
C PRO A 418 -15.96 18.36 -4.83
N GLY A 419 -16.36 17.22 -5.38
CA GLY A 419 -15.84 15.94 -4.91
C GLY A 419 -14.35 15.85 -5.21
N ILE A 420 -13.60 15.08 -4.42
CA ILE A 420 -12.15 14.97 -4.56
C ILE A 420 -11.75 13.51 -4.79
N ARG A 421 -10.83 13.30 -5.74
CA ARG A 421 -10.22 11.99 -6.02
C ARG A 421 -8.71 12.08 -6.01
N LEU A 422 -8.05 11.26 -5.20
CA LEU A 422 -6.59 11.12 -5.21
C LEU A 422 -6.16 10.05 -6.22
N THR A 423 -5.14 10.35 -7.02
CA THR A 423 -4.64 9.43 -8.05
C THR A 423 -3.42 8.64 -7.57
N SER A 424 -3.20 7.47 -8.16
CA SER A 424 -1.96 6.68 -8.02
C SER A 424 -0.73 7.39 -8.56
N HIS A 425 -0.92 8.40 -9.43
CA HIS A 425 0.09 9.32 -9.94
C HIS A 425 0.31 10.54 -9.03
N GLN A 426 -0.05 10.43 -7.75
CA GLN A 426 0.18 11.45 -6.71
C GLN A 426 -0.50 12.79 -7.01
N SER A 427 -1.56 12.79 -7.82
CA SER A 427 -2.27 13.99 -8.24
C SER A 427 -3.71 14.00 -7.73
N ILE A 428 -4.48 15.05 -8.03
CA ILE A 428 -5.82 15.27 -7.50
C ILE A 428 -6.82 15.56 -8.63
N LEU A 429 -8.03 14.99 -8.52
CA LEU A 429 -9.15 15.36 -9.38
C LEU A 429 -10.20 16.12 -8.57
N PHE A 430 -10.72 17.20 -9.16
CA PHE A 430 -11.86 17.96 -8.68
C PHE A 430 -13.08 17.57 -9.52
N THR A 431 -14.08 16.96 -8.89
CA THR A 431 -15.18 16.26 -9.56
C THR A 431 -16.51 16.98 -9.37
N ASP A 432 -17.51 16.57 -10.16
CA ASP A 432 -18.89 17.05 -10.09
C ASP A 432 -19.07 18.54 -10.39
N LEU A 433 -18.10 19.12 -11.12
CA LEU A 433 -18.10 20.52 -11.52
C LEU A 433 -19.10 20.78 -12.65
N GLU A 434 -19.70 21.95 -12.62
CA GLU A 434 -20.50 22.47 -13.74
C GLU A 434 -19.56 22.94 -14.87
N PRO A 435 -19.87 22.73 -16.16
CA PRO A 435 -19.04 23.18 -17.27
C PRO A 435 -18.74 24.69 -17.27
N GLU A 436 -19.64 25.51 -16.72
CA GLU A 436 -19.53 26.96 -16.67
C GLU A 436 -18.41 27.44 -15.73
N VAL A 437 -18.01 26.62 -14.75
CA VAL A 437 -16.98 27.02 -13.77
C VAL A 437 -15.56 26.93 -14.31
N LYS A 438 -15.35 26.40 -15.52
CA LYS A 438 -14.00 26.17 -16.08
C LYS A 438 -13.14 27.42 -16.06
N GLY A 439 -13.69 28.56 -16.49
CA GLY A 439 -12.98 29.83 -16.54
C GLY A 439 -12.57 30.33 -15.15
N ASP A 440 -13.50 30.32 -14.20
CA ASP A 440 -13.24 30.77 -12.82
C ASP A 440 -12.26 29.84 -12.09
N PHE A 441 -12.37 28.53 -12.33
CA PHE A 441 -11.46 27.53 -11.79
C PHE A 441 -10.02 27.76 -12.28
N GLU A 442 -9.83 27.93 -13.59
CA GLU A 442 -8.51 28.24 -14.16
C GLU A 442 -7.99 29.59 -13.67
N ALA A 443 -8.87 30.58 -13.50
CA ALA A 443 -8.50 31.88 -12.97
C ALA A 443 -7.98 31.79 -11.52
N ILE A 444 -8.58 30.94 -10.67
CA ILE A 444 -8.08 30.70 -9.31
C ILE A 444 -6.68 30.08 -9.34
N LEU A 445 -6.45 29.06 -10.17
CA LEU A 445 -5.12 28.44 -10.30
C LEU A 445 -4.07 29.48 -10.73
N ARG A 446 -4.35 30.24 -11.78
CA ARG A 446 -3.44 31.26 -12.33
C ARG A 446 -3.17 32.40 -11.36
N LYS A 447 -4.20 32.88 -10.66
CA LYS A 447 -4.09 33.90 -9.59
C LYS A 447 -3.06 33.52 -8.53
N HIS A 448 -2.93 32.21 -8.25
CA HIS A 448 -2.02 31.66 -7.24
C HIS A 448 -0.71 31.12 -7.82
N GLY A 449 -0.39 31.42 -9.08
CA GLY A 449 0.85 30.96 -9.74
C GLY A 449 0.89 29.46 -10.02
N VAL A 450 -0.26 28.76 -9.94
CA VAL A 450 -0.37 27.34 -10.27
C VAL A 450 -0.62 27.20 -11.76
N LYS A 451 0.25 26.47 -12.46
CA LYS A 451 0.07 26.15 -13.88
C LYS A 451 -1.10 25.21 -14.07
N LEU A 452 -1.80 25.34 -15.18
CA LEU A 452 -2.74 24.32 -15.61
C LEU A 452 -1.97 23.05 -15.97
N THR A 453 -2.59 21.88 -15.77
CA THR A 453 -2.05 20.58 -16.19
C THR A 453 -1.62 20.58 -17.66
N GLU A 454 -2.39 21.24 -18.52
CA GLU A 454 -2.15 21.37 -19.95
C GLU A 454 -0.88 22.16 -20.29
N GLU A 455 -0.36 22.94 -19.33
CA GLU A 455 0.86 23.74 -19.45
C GLU A 455 2.10 23.01 -18.88
N ILE A 456 1.91 21.83 -18.29
CA ILE A 456 2.99 21.01 -17.74
C ILE A 456 3.53 20.11 -18.85
N SER A 457 4.86 20.02 -18.95
CA SER A 457 5.51 19.19 -19.95
C SER A 457 5.10 17.71 -19.81
N THR A 458 5.08 16.98 -20.92
CA THR A 458 4.71 15.56 -20.89
C THR A 458 5.62 14.75 -19.96
N VAL A 459 6.94 14.96 -19.99
CA VAL A 459 7.87 14.21 -19.14
C VAL A 459 7.64 14.48 -17.65
N ARG A 460 7.35 15.72 -17.25
CA ARG A 460 7.10 16.09 -15.86
C ARG A 460 5.76 15.56 -15.36
N ARG A 461 4.71 15.66 -16.18
CA ARG A 461 3.38 15.08 -15.90
C ARG A 461 3.44 13.55 -15.67
N TRP A 462 4.35 12.87 -16.35
CA TRP A 462 4.58 11.42 -16.25
C TRP A 462 5.73 11.06 -15.29
N SER A 463 6.14 11.99 -14.44
CA SER A 463 7.16 11.79 -13.44
C SER A 463 6.58 11.63 -12.03
N MET A 464 7.25 10.85 -11.19
CA MET A 464 6.93 10.71 -9.76
C MET A 464 8.18 10.40 -8.94
N ALA A 465 8.22 10.92 -7.71
CA ALA A 465 9.18 10.49 -6.71
C ALA A 465 8.51 10.02 -5.42
N CYS A 466 9.23 9.20 -4.64
CA CYS A 466 8.89 8.97 -3.24
C CYS A 466 9.44 10.10 -2.35
N VAL A 467 8.91 10.24 -1.13
CA VAL A 467 9.37 11.25 -0.15
C VAL A 467 10.88 11.21 0.06
N ALA A 468 11.45 10.01 0.26
CA ALA A 468 12.87 9.82 0.52
C ALA A 468 13.41 10.70 1.67
N TRP A 469 14.59 11.28 1.50
CA TRP A 469 15.20 12.18 2.46
C TRP A 469 14.37 13.49 2.57
N PRO A 470 14.19 14.13 3.76
CA PRO A 470 14.86 13.87 5.04
C PRO A 470 14.10 12.98 6.03
N THR A 471 12.83 12.68 5.79
CA THR A 471 11.99 12.03 6.82
C THR A 471 11.94 10.50 6.70
N CYS A 472 12.23 9.93 5.52
CA CYS A 472 12.28 8.49 5.36
C CYS A 472 13.51 7.91 6.06
N GLY A 473 13.33 7.13 7.13
CA GLY A 473 14.42 6.44 7.82
C GLY A 473 15.15 5.36 7.00
N LEU A 474 14.65 5.04 5.79
CA LEU A 474 15.23 4.04 4.88
C LEU A 474 15.92 4.64 3.65
N SER A 475 15.77 5.95 3.40
CA SER A 475 16.36 6.55 2.20
C SER A 475 17.88 6.62 2.29
N ILE A 476 18.53 6.30 1.18
CA ILE A 476 19.98 6.35 0.99
C ILE A 476 20.35 7.66 0.28
N THR A 477 19.44 8.17 -0.57
CA THR A 477 19.60 9.42 -1.32
C THR A 477 18.27 10.18 -1.41
N GLU A 478 18.29 11.34 -2.05
CA GLU A 478 17.12 12.17 -2.40
C GLU A 478 16.21 11.48 -3.42
N ALA A 479 14.96 11.93 -3.48
CA ALA A 479 14.07 11.65 -4.61
C ALA A 479 13.13 12.84 -4.85
N GLU A 480 12.15 13.07 -3.96
CA GLU A 480 11.19 14.16 -4.10
C GLU A 480 11.84 15.54 -4.26
N ARG A 481 12.89 15.84 -3.49
CA ARG A 481 13.61 17.12 -3.55
C ARG A 481 14.52 17.27 -4.78
N ALA A 482 14.91 16.16 -5.40
CA ALA A 482 15.86 16.14 -6.52
C ALA A 482 15.17 15.98 -7.89
N LEU A 483 13.97 15.40 -7.92
CA LEU A 483 13.25 15.17 -9.16
C LEU A 483 12.98 16.46 -9.96
N PRO A 484 12.57 17.60 -9.36
CA PRO A 484 12.24 18.80 -10.13
C PRO A 484 13.38 19.31 -11.00
N SER A 485 14.61 19.38 -10.46
CA SER A 485 15.79 19.81 -11.22
C SER A 485 16.19 18.80 -12.30
N LEU A 486 16.04 17.50 -12.03
CA LEU A 486 16.24 16.46 -13.05
C LEU A 486 15.23 16.61 -14.19
N MET A 487 13.98 16.98 -13.90
CA MET A 487 12.97 17.24 -14.93
C MET A 487 13.31 18.49 -15.75
N ASP A 488 13.87 19.55 -15.14
CA ASP A 488 14.34 20.73 -15.89
C ASP A 488 15.40 20.34 -16.93
N GLU A 489 16.36 19.48 -16.55
CA GLU A 489 17.39 18.97 -17.46
C GLU A 489 16.80 18.08 -18.57
N MET A 490 15.89 17.16 -18.21
CA MET A 490 15.23 16.28 -19.17
C MET A 490 14.37 17.05 -20.17
N GLU A 491 13.63 18.06 -19.74
CA GLU A 491 12.84 18.92 -20.61
C GLU A 491 13.70 19.61 -21.67
N ALA A 492 14.87 20.13 -21.28
CA ALA A 492 15.82 20.77 -22.19
C ALA A 492 16.37 19.79 -23.23
N GLU A 493 16.76 18.57 -22.82
CA GLU A 493 17.29 17.56 -23.74
C GLU A 493 16.21 17.01 -24.68
N LEU A 494 15.00 16.75 -24.19
CA LEU A 494 13.89 16.31 -25.01
C LEU A 494 13.48 17.38 -26.04
N ALA A 495 13.55 18.67 -25.67
CA ALA A 495 13.32 19.76 -26.61
C ALA A 495 14.37 19.80 -27.73
N LYS A 496 15.67 19.65 -27.40
CA LYS A 496 16.74 19.58 -28.42
C LYS A 496 16.55 18.42 -29.39
N LEU A 497 15.99 17.31 -28.92
CA LEU A 497 15.73 16.11 -29.72
C LEU A 497 14.38 16.14 -30.47
N GLY A 498 13.54 17.16 -30.25
CA GLY A 498 12.19 17.22 -30.84
C GLY A 498 11.19 16.25 -30.22
N LEU A 499 11.46 15.76 -29.00
CA LEU A 499 10.70 14.73 -28.28
C LEU A 499 9.85 15.30 -27.14
N SER A 500 9.64 16.62 -27.05
CA SER A 500 8.92 17.26 -25.93
C SER A 500 7.48 16.78 -25.73
N LYS A 501 6.85 16.22 -26.78
CA LYS A 501 5.48 15.71 -26.72
C LYS A 501 5.41 14.21 -26.42
N GLU A 502 6.54 13.51 -26.49
CA GLU A 502 6.60 12.06 -26.25
C GLU A 502 6.39 11.73 -24.77
N LYS A 503 5.79 10.56 -24.52
CA LYS A 503 5.49 10.08 -23.16
C LYS A 503 6.66 9.28 -22.61
N PHE A 504 7.45 9.90 -21.73
CA PHE A 504 8.47 9.22 -20.93
C PHE A 504 7.99 9.11 -19.48
N THR A 505 7.96 7.90 -18.93
CA THR A 505 7.65 7.69 -17.51
C THR A 505 8.93 7.71 -16.68
N VAL A 506 9.04 8.65 -15.74
CA VAL A 506 10.20 8.75 -14.84
C VAL A 506 9.77 8.48 -13.42
N ARG A 507 10.37 7.49 -12.76
CA ARG A 507 10.06 7.12 -11.37
C ARG A 507 11.33 7.14 -10.54
N MET A 508 11.41 8.03 -9.55
CA MET A 508 12.58 8.20 -8.69
C MET A 508 12.32 7.72 -7.26
N THR A 509 13.21 6.90 -6.74
CA THR A 509 13.13 6.40 -5.36
C THR A 509 14.47 6.58 -4.65
N GLY A 510 14.43 7.01 -3.38
CA GLY A 510 15.65 7.23 -2.60
C GLY A 510 16.28 5.94 -2.05
N CYS A 511 15.66 4.78 -2.29
CA CYS A 511 16.12 3.46 -1.86
C CYS A 511 15.38 2.36 -2.66
N PRO A 512 15.84 1.10 -2.62
CA PRO A 512 15.33 0.02 -3.48
C PRO A 512 14.00 -0.60 -3.02
N ASN A 513 13.29 0.03 -2.07
CA ASN A 513 11.96 -0.45 -1.65
C ASN A 513 10.89 -0.36 -2.75
N GLY A 514 11.13 0.45 -3.80
CA GLY A 514 10.14 0.78 -4.82
C GLY A 514 8.86 1.32 -4.21
#